data_AF-C0PU24-F1
#
_entry.id   AF-C0PU24-F1
#
_cell.length_a   1.000
_cell.length_b   1.000
_cell.length_c   1.000
_cell.angle_alpha   90.00
_cell.angle_beta   90.00
_cell.angle_gamma   90.00
#
_symmetry.space_group_name_H-M   'P 1'
#
loop_
_entity.id
_entity.type
_entity.pdbx_description
1 polymer ?
#
loop_
_entity_poly.entity_id
_entity_poly.type
_entity_poly.pdbx_seq_one_letter_code
_entity_poly.pdbx_strand_id
1 'polypeptide(L)'
;WKGVSDEAKELVKGLLTVDPERRLKLSALRENSWLQGGAIVSSTPLCTPDVLESSGPIVRSYVNATYKAFNKGKREGFFLKSVDNAPLAKRRKLKMTSTGVETRRSSSSSSSSSSSSAASAATINLKTQPPHQTLPPKLEKS
;
A
#
# COMPACT_ATOMS: atom_id res chain seq x y z
N TRP A 1 -16.00 29.42 6.89
CA TRP A 1 -15.04 29.48 8.02
C TRP A 1 -14.88 30.87 8.62
N LYS A 2 -15.09 31.97 7.88
CA LYS A 2 -15.25 33.31 8.48
C LYS A 2 -16.42 33.29 9.47
N GLY A 3 -16.25 33.86 10.66
CA GLY A 3 -17.27 33.86 11.74
C GLY A 3 -17.29 32.60 12.62
N VAL A 4 -16.49 31.59 12.32
CA VAL A 4 -16.31 30.42 13.20
C VAL A 4 -15.19 30.73 14.20
N SER A 5 -15.44 30.46 15.49
CA SER A 5 -14.46 30.69 16.55
C SER A 5 -13.23 29.81 16.38
N ASP A 6 -12.09 30.26 16.91
CA ASP A 6 -10.83 29.54 16.74
C ASP A 6 -10.78 28.27 17.60
N GLU A 7 -11.47 28.25 18.73
CA GLU A 7 -11.63 27.07 19.59
C GLU A 7 -12.32 25.93 18.82
N ALA A 8 -13.34 26.25 18.02
CA ALA A 8 -14.05 25.27 17.20
C ALA A 8 -13.13 24.69 16.11
N LYS A 9 -12.30 25.54 15.49
CA LYS A 9 -11.35 25.11 14.44
C LYS A 9 -10.26 24.22 15.02
N GLU A 10 -9.70 24.58 16.16
CA GLU A 10 -8.68 23.76 16.84
C GLU A 10 -9.26 22.42 17.30
N LEU A 11 -10.50 22.39 17.77
CA LEU A 11 -11.21 21.14 18.07
C LEU A 11 -11.29 20.23 16.84
N VAL A 12 -11.80 20.74 15.70
CA VAL A 12 -11.92 19.96 14.45
C VAL A 12 -10.57 19.48 13.94
N LYS A 13 -9.54 20.33 14.04
CA LYS A 13 -8.15 19.99 13.66
C LYS A 13 -7.58 18.87 14.53
N GLY A 14 -7.84 18.89 15.84
CA GLY A 14 -7.46 17.81 16.75
C GLY A 14 -8.12 16.48 16.42
N LEU A 15 -9.37 16.49 15.96
CA LEU A 15 -10.09 15.28 15.55
C LEU A 15 -9.62 14.72 14.20
N LEU A 16 -9.34 15.60 13.24
CA LEU A 16 -8.99 15.23 11.87
C LEU A 16 -7.48 15.10 11.62
N THR A 17 -6.63 15.27 12.64
CA THR A 17 -5.19 15.10 12.47
C THR A 17 -4.81 13.66 12.10
N VAL A 18 -3.79 13.53 11.26
CA VAL A 18 -3.29 12.25 10.75
C VAL A 18 -2.46 11.51 11.79
N ASP A 19 -1.64 12.26 12.54
CA ASP A 19 -0.76 11.74 13.58
C ASP A 19 -1.60 11.20 14.76
N PRO A 20 -1.54 9.89 15.07
CA PRO A 20 -2.34 9.29 16.13
C PRO A 20 -1.99 9.80 17.53
N GLU A 21 -0.74 10.18 17.80
CA GLU A 21 -0.31 10.65 19.11
C GLU A 21 -0.82 12.06 19.40
N ARG A 22 -0.92 12.87 18.35
CA ARG A 22 -1.48 14.23 18.41
C ARG A 22 -3.00 14.25 18.23
N ARG A 23 -3.62 13.10 17.92
CA ARG A 23 -5.07 13.02 17.71
C ARG A 23 -5.80 13.16 19.03
N LEU A 24 -6.80 14.04 19.03
CA LEU A 24 -7.64 14.26 20.20
C LEU A 24 -8.37 12.97 20.56
N LYS A 25 -8.12 12.47 21.77
CA LYS A 25 -8.75 11.27 22.33
C LYS A 25 -10.05 11.64 23.03
N LEU A 26 -10.90 10.64 23.28
CA LEU A 26 -12.23 10.82 23.86
C LEU A 26 -12.20 11.47 25.26
N SER A 27 -11.19 11.17 26.08
CA SER A 27 -11.01 11.78 27.41
C SER A 27 -10.85 13.29 27.31
N ALA A 28 -9.88 13.75 26.51
CA ALA A 28 -9.62 15.17 26.26
C ALA A 28 -10.77 15.86 25.50
N LEU A 29 -11.49 15.13 24.65
CA LEU A 29 -12.68 15.65 23.97
C LEU A 29 -13.80 16.01 24.95
N ARG A 30 -14.05 15.16 25.97
CA ARG A 30 -15.04 15.43 27.02
C ARG A 30 -14.71 16.68 27.85
N GLU A 31 -13.43 16.97 27.99
CA GLU A 31 -12.90 18.10 28.73
C GLU A 31 -12.75 19.38 27.89
N ASN A 32 -13.14 19.34 26.61
CA ASN A 32 -12.94 20.46 25.71
C ASN A 32 -13.88 21.64 26.06
N SER A 33 -13.29 22.81 26.27
CA SER A 33 -13.99 24.04 26.67
C SER A 33 -15.06 24.51 25.69
N TRP A 34 -14.91 24.22 24.39
CA TRP A 34 -15.91 24.53 23.37
C TRP A 34 -17.16 23.66 23.51
N LEU A 35 -17.02 22.41 23.97
CA LEU A 35 -18.14 21.49 24.20
C LEU A 35 -18.77 21.64 25.59
N GLN A 36 -17.98 21.97 26.61
CA GLN A 36 -18.47 22.14 27.98
C GLN A 36 -19.32 23.39 28.21
N GLY A 37 -19.53 24.22 27.18
CA GLY A 37 -20.30 25.46 27.29
C GLY A 37 -19.58 26.57 28.06
N GLY A 38 -18.27 26.41 28.32
CA GLY A 38 -17.44 27.44 28.95
C GLY A 38 -16.97 28.52 27.97
N ALA A 39 -16.89 28.19 26.68
CA ALA A 39 -16.71 29.18 25.63
C ALA A 39 -18.06 29.82 25.29
N ILE A 40 -18.11 31.16 25.21
CA ILE A 40 -19.25 31.88 24.65
C ILE A 40 -19.45 31.37 23.22
N VAL A 41 -20.38 30.43 23.04
CA VAL A 41 -20.66 29.86 21.73
C VAL A 41 -21.26 30.99 20.90
N SER A 42 -20.49 31.46 19.92
CA SER A 42 -20.86 32.58 19.06
C SER A 42 -22.27 32.37 18.49
N SER A 43 -23.19 33.31 18.74
CA SER A 43 -24.53 33.29 18.14
C SER A 43 -24.54 33.70 16.67
N THR A 44 -23.36 33.75 16.03
CA THR A 44 -23.22 34.20 14.64
C THR A 44 -23.90 33.17 13.73
N PRO A 45 -24.92 33.56 12.96
CA PRO A 45 -25.57 32.65 12.05
C PRO A 45 -24.55 32.13 11.03
N LEU A 46 -24.40 30.80 10.99
CA LEU A 46 -23.52 30.14 10.04
C LEU A 46 -24.25 29.97 8.72
N CYS A 47 -23.51 29.97 7.60
CA CYS A 47 -24.08 29.72 6.27
C CYS A 47 -24.47 28.24 6.05
N THR A 48 -24.27 27.37 7.03
CA THR A 48 -24.53 25.92 6.90
C THR A 48 -25.97 25.61 6.48
N PRO A 49 -27.03 26.23 7.05
CA PRO A 49 -28.41 25.99 6.61
C PRO A 49 -28.61 26.33 5.12
N ASP A 50 -28.16 27.51 4.68
CA ASP A 50 -28.26 28.00 3.31
C ASP A 50 -27.50 27.11 2.29
N VAL A 51 -26.30 26.67 2.66
CA VAL A 51 -25.49 25.75 1.83
C VAL A 51 -26.14 24.36 1.74
N LEU A 52 -26.73 23.85 2.83
CA LEU A 52 -27.40 22.55 2.82
C LEU A 52 -28.73 22.57 2.06
N GLU A 53 -29.44 23.70 2.05
CA GLU A 53 -30.65 23.87 1.27
C GLU A 53 -30.34 23.91 -0.24
N SER A 54 -29.35 24.70 -0.64
CA SER A 54 -28.95 24.84 -2.05
C SER A 54 -28.17 23.65 -2.60
N SER A 55 -27.29 23.05 -1.81
CA SER A 55 -26.30 22.05 -2.26
C SER A 55 -26.36 20.72 -1.51
N GLY A 56 -27.44 20.45 -0.77
CA GLY A 56 -27.58 19.27 0.09
C GLY A 56 -27.23 17.93 -0.57
N PRO A 57 -27.77 17.59 -1.75
CA PRO A 57 -27.42 16.35 -2.44
C PRO A 57 -25.93 16.20 -2.77
N ILE A 58 -25.29 17.30 -3.16
CA ILE A 58 -23.86 17.34 -3.50
C ILE A 58 -23.02 17.13 -2.24
N VAL A 59 -23.36 17.81 -1.14
CA VAL A 59 -22.68 17.66 0.16
C VAL A 59 -22.77 16.20 0.63
N ARG A 60 -23.96 15.57 0.56
CA ARG A 60 -24.12 14.15 0.93
C ARG A 60 -23.24 13.23 0.08
N SER A 61 -23.18 13.47 -1.24
CA SER A 61 -22.33 12.70 -2.15
C SER A 61 -20.86 12.79 -1.75
N TYR A 62 -20.35 13.99 -1.47
CA TYR A 62 -18.96 14.20 -1.08
C TYR A 62 -18.61 13.63 0.30
N VAL A 63 -19.51 13.73 1.28
CA VAL A 63 -19.32 13.10 2.59
C VAL A 63 -19.22 11.58 2.44
N ASN A 64 -20.11 10.98 1.65
CA ASN A 64 -20.08 9.54 1.37
C ASN A 64 -18.79 9.12 0.64
N ALA A 65 -18.35 9.90 -0.35
CA ALA A 65 -17.09 9.63 -1.06
C ALA A 65 -15.88 9.71 -0.13
N THR A 66 -15.83 10.72 0.75
CA THR A 66 -14.77 10.90 1.74
C THR A 66 -14.71 9.72 2.71
N TYR A 67 -15.85 9.28 3.24
CA TYR A 67 -15.90 8.14 4.17
C TYR A 67 -15.47 6.82 3.50
N LYS A 68 -15.88 6.60 2.25
CA LYS A 68 -15.42 5.46 1.45
C LYS A 68 -13.90 5.48 1.28
N ALA A 69 -13.32 6.64 0.92
CA ALA A 69 -11.88 6.79 0.76
C ALA A 69 -11.11 6.54 2.06
N PHE A 70 -11.58 7.11 3.18
CA PHE A 70 -10.98 6.90 4.50
C PHE A 70 -10.97 5.42 4.91
N ASN A 71 -12.12 4.75 4.79
CA ASN A 71 -12.23 3.33 5.14
C ASN A 71 -11.40 2.43 4.24
N LYS A 72 -11.28 2.79 2.96
CA LYS A 72 -10.39 2.10 2.03
C LYS A 72 -8.94 2.18 2.51
N GLY A 73 -8.45 3.39 2.82
CA GLY A 73 -7.09 3.57 3.35
C GLY A 73 -6.85 2.88 4.70
N LYS A 74 -7.86 2.80 5.57
CA LYS A 74 -7.77 2.10 6.86
C LYS A 74 -7.70 0.58 6.72
N ARG A 75 -8.49 -0.01 5.82
CA ARG A 75 -8.57 -1.48 5.66
C ARG A 75 -7.52 -2.02 4.71
N GLU A 76 -7.34 -1.36 3.58
CA GLU A 76 -6.47 -1.80 2.50
C GLU A 76 -5.09 -1.15 2.58
N GLY A 77 -4.81 -0.31 3.58
CA GLY A 77 -3.59 0.50 3.58
C GLY A 77 -3.49 1.42 2.35
N PHE A 78 -2.31 1.95 2.11
CA PHE A 78 -1.95 2.58 0.84
C PHE A 78 -0.96 1.66 0.14
N PHE A 79 -1.38 1.08 -0.99
CA PHE A 79 -0.49 0.31 -1.83
C PHE A 79 -0.42 0.96 -3.20
N LEU A 80 0.78 1.38 -3.60
CA LEU A 80 1.03 1.70 -5.00
C LEU A 80 0.79 0.42 -5.81
N LYS A 81 -0.02 0.52 -6.87
CA LYS A 81 -0.18 -0.60 -7.80
C LYS A 81 1.18 -0.95 -8.38
N SER A 82 1.46 -2.25 -8.56
CA SER A 82 2.68 -2.71 -9.25
C SER A 82 2.79 -1.98 -10.61
N VAL A 83 3.97 -1.42 -10.86
CA VAL A 83 4.27 -0.64 -12.06
C VAL A 83 4.76 -1.52 -13.21
N ASP A 84 4.96 -2.82 -13.01
CA ASP A 84 5.57 -3.73 -14.00
C ASP A 84 4.78 -3.77 -15.31
N ASN A 85 3.45 -3.61 -15.22
CA ASN A 85 2.55 -3.57 -16.35
C ASN A 85 2.39 -2.18 -16.99
N ALA A 86 2.89 -1.12 -16.34
CA ALA A 86 2.76 0.24 -16.84
C ALA A 86 3.57 0.41 -18.14
N PRO A 87 3.04 1.14 -19.16
CA PRO A 87 3.70 1.29 -20.45
C PRO A 87 5.15 1.80 -20.34
N LEU A 88 5.38 2.74 -19.42
CA LEU A 88 6.71 3.31 -19.19
C LEU A 88 7.69 2.30 -18.57
N ALA A 89 7.24 1.48 -17.63
CA ALA A 89 8.07 0.44 -17.01
C ALA A 89 8.45 -0.64 -18.02
N LYS A 90 7.49 -1.06 -18.86
CA LYS A 90 7.74 -1.96 -20.00
C LYS A 90 8.80 -1.41 -20.94
N ARG A 91 8.69 -0.12 -21.32
CA ARG A 91 9.69 0.55 -22.17
C ARG A 91 11.07 0.63 -21.52
N ARG A 92 11.14 0.91 -20.22
CA ARG A 92 12.41 0.91 -19.47
C ARG A 92 13.06 -0.48 -19.42
N LYS A 93 12.28 -1.54 -19.25
CA LYS A 93 12.79 -2.93 -19.26
C LYS A 93 13.44 -3.28 -20.60
N LEU A 94 12.78 -2.93 -21.72
CA LEU A 94 13.28 -3.20 -23.08
C LEU A 94 14.58 -2.46 -23.39
N LYS A 95 14.74 -1.22 -22.91
CA LYS A 95 15.96 -0.43 -23.16
C LYS A 95 17.18 -0.95 -22.39
N MET A 96 16.96 -1.53 -21.21
CA MET A 96 18.04 -2.13 -20.41
C MET A 96 18.50 -3.49 -20.96
N THR A 97 17.63 -4.20 -21.68
CA THR A 97 18.03 -5.42 -22.41
C THR A 97 18.68 -5.14 -23.76
N SER A 98 18.54 -3.94 -24.31
CA SER A 98 19.02 -3.61 -25.67
C SER A 98 20.43 -3.03 -25.73
N THR A 99 21.07 -2.72 -24.60
CA THR A 99 22.50 -2.39 -24.57
C THR A 99 23.27 -3.62 -24.13
N GLY A 100 23.73 -4.40 -25.11
CA GLY A 100 24.67 -5.49 -24.89
C GLY A 100 25.97 -4.97 -24.28
N VAL A 101 26.11 -5.12 -22.97
CA VAL A 101 27.41 -5.38 -22.36
C VAL A 101 27.44 -6.87 -22.10
N GLU A 102 28.06 -7.57 -23.05
CA GLU A 102 28.58 -8.92 -22.93
C GLU A 102 29.44 -9.01 -21.67
N THR A 103 28.85 -9.34 -20.52
CA THR A 103 29.64 -9.88 -19.41
C THR A 103 29.90 -11.35 -19.72
N ARG A 104 30.82 -11.55 -20.68
CA ARG A 104 31.70 -12.70 -20.86
C ARG A 104 31.57 -13.77 -19.77
N ARG A 105 30.56 -14.63 -19.91
CA ARG A 105 30.58 -15.95 -19.29
C ARG A 105 31.29 -16.87 -20.26
N SER A 106 32.62 -16.89 -20.16
CA SER A 106 33.45 -17.85 -20.89
C SER A 106 33.16 -19.25 -20.35
N SER A 107 32.29 -19.98 -21.03
CA SER A 107 32.22 -21.44 -20.97
C SER A 107 33.37 -21.99 -21.82
N SER A 108 34.36 -22.62 -21.17
CA SER A 108 35.31 -23.48 -21.85
C SER A 108 35.06 -24.92 -21.41
N SER A 109 34.72 -25.76 -22.37
CA SER A 109 34.65 -27.21 -22.24
C SER A 109 35.83 -27.80 -23.01
N SER A 110 36.70 -28.55 -22.34
CA SER A 110 37.64 -29.47 -22.98
C SER A 110 37.74 -30.76 -22.17
N SER A 111 37.70 -31.88 -22.89
CA SER A 111 37.69 -33.26 -22.42
C SER A 111 39.04 -33.95 -22.62
N SER A 112 39.27 -35.04 -21.86
CA SER A 112 40.39 -36.04 -21.89
C SER A 112 41.72 -35.59 -21.27
N SER A 113 42.49 -36.37 -20.48
CA SER A 113 42.46 -37.76 -19.99
C SER A 113 43.53 -38.00 -18.89
N SER A 114 43.27 -38.95 -17.98
CA SER A 114 44.19 -39.85 -17.24
C SER A 114 45.35 -39.37 -16.33
N SER A 115 45.22 -39.79 -15.06
CA SER A 115 46.18 -40.49 -14.18
C SER A 115 46.98 -39.74 -13.08
N SER A 116 46.83 -40.32 -11.88
CA SER A 116 47.75 -40.44 -10.73
C SER A 116 47.69 -39.46 -9.54
N SER A 117 47.63 -40.11 -8.36
CA SER A 117 48.09 -39.71 -7.01
C SER A 117 47.30 -38.71 -6.16
N ALA A 118 46.52 -39.32 -5.24
CA ALA A 118 46.57 -39.19 -3.78
C ALA A 118 46.23 -37.87 -3.04
N ALA A 119 45.51 -38.10 -1.94
CA ALA A 119 45.39 -37.32 -0.70
C ALA A 119 44.23 -36.30 -0.56
N SER A 120 43.19 -36.77 0.16
CA SER A 120 42.63 -36.15 1.37
C SER A 120 41.90 -34.80 1.25
N ALA A 121 40.56 -34.82 1.40
CA ALA A 121 39.86 -34.21 2.54
C ALA A 121 38.32 -34.16 2.36
N ALA A 122 37.63 -34.84 3.29
CA ALA A 122 36.37 -34.47 3.94
C ALA A 122 35.10 -34.14 3.11
N THR A 123 34.31 -35.19 2.90
CA THR A 123 32.88 -35.35 3.27
C THR A 123 32.04 -34.09 3.55
N ILE A 124 31.03 -33.84 2.72
CA ILE A 124 29.70 -33.42 3.19
C ILE A 124 28.63 -34.14 2.36
N ASN A 125 27.95 -35.08 3.01
CA ASN A 125 26.87 -35.88 2.47
C ASN A 125 25.58 -35.38 3.14
N LEU A 126 24.59 -34.90 2.37
CA LEU A 126 23.20 -34.98 2.77
C LEU A 126 22.32 -35.13 1.53
N LYS A 127 21.72 -36.31 1.42
CA LYS A 127 20.93 -36.83 0.32
C LYS A 127 19.46 -36.69 0.65
N THR A 128 18.66 -36.09 -0.23
CA THR A 128 17.31 -36.61 -0.53
C THR A 128 16.85 -36.16 -1.92
N GLN A 129 16.56 -37.15 -2.77
CA GLN A 129 16.14 -37.05 -4.16
C GLN A 129 14.61 -37.16 -4.26
N PRO A 130 13.93 -36.52 -5.22
CA PRO A 130 12.50 -36.73 -5.50
C PRO A 130 12.27 -37.92 -6.45
N PRO A 131 11.21 -38.72 -6.30
CA PRO A 131 10.82 -39.70 -7.31
C PRO A 131 9.93 -39.10 -8.40
N HIS A 132 9.96 -39.79 -9.53
CA HIS A 132 9.59 -39.41 -10.88
C HIS A 132 8.20 -39.99 -11.24
N GLN A 133 7.41 -39.21 -12.00
CA GLN A 133 6.33 -39.56 -12.96
C GLN A 133 5.09 -40.39 -12.54
N THR A 134 3.91 -40.05 -13.10
CA THR A 134 3.21 -40.79 -14.19
C THR A 134 1.83 -40.16 -14.49
N LEU A 135 1.51 -39.93 -15.78
CA LEU A 135 0.24 -39.42 -16.35
C LEU A 135 -0.84 -40.52 -16.43
N PRO A 136 -2.16 -40.22 -16.34
CA PRO A 136 -3.21 -41.16 -16.72
C PRO A 136 -3.73 -40.96 -18.17
N PRO A 137 -4.20 -42.04 -18.83
CA PRO A 137 -4.55 -42.02 -20.25
C PRO A 137 -6.00 -41.60 -20.56
N LYS A 138 -6.17 -41.20 -21.82
CA LYS A 138 -7.39 -40.86 -22.55
C LYS A 138 -8.17 -42.14 -22.91
N LEU A 139 -9.49 -42.13 -22.71
CA LEU A 139 -10.42 -43.18 -23.17
C LEU A 139 -11.49 -42.54 -24.07
N GLU A 140 -11.61 -43.06 -25.29
CA GLU A 140 -12.58 -42.73 -26.35
C GLU A 140 -13.33 -44.02 -26.72
N LYS A 141 -14.60 -43.86 -27.16
CA LYS A 141 -15.58 -44.83 -27.71
C LYS A 141 -16.34 -45.66 -26.67
N SER A 142 -17.66 -45.85 -26.82
CA SER A 142 -18.48 -45.99 -28.05
C SER A 142 -19.61 -44.98 -28.22
#